data_AF-A0A3D0P5V8-F1
#
_entry.id   AF-A0A3D0P5V8-F1
#
_cell.length_a   1.000
_cell.length_b   1.000
_cell.length_c   1.000
_cell.angle_alpha   90.00
_cell.angle_beta   90.00
_cell.angle_gamma   90.00
#
_symmetry.space_group_name_H-M   'P 1'
#
loop_
_entity.id
_entity.type
_entity.pdbx_description
1 polymer ?
#
loop_
_entity_poly.entity_id
_entity_poly.type
_entity_poly.pdbx_seq_one_letter_code
_entity_poly.pdbx_strand_id
1 'polypeptide(L)'
;MVNETATVASQGKAIHSGIAESVRASVNAKVIGRGECDRRHNLLVANTAVGIGSRNGGKKGEMYIGNMRVRLGDGLICTPDIVIVANDPNFSTAAEEELVNPTVIIDVFSSRSDSLEKTRKLESFLATDSIKECLLVKQDEMRVEHYARQNQKQWIYRIYNEKDDVISIDAAGCKISMQEIYAKVDLARAQFASRSLN
;
A
#
# COMPACT_ATOMS: atom_id res chain seq x y z
N MET A 1 -32.70 -18.59 63.90
CA MET A 1 -31.58 -19.44 63.47
C MET A 1 -31.80 -19.80 62.00
N VAL A 2 -30.88 -19.34 61.14
CA VAL A 2 -30.43 -19.88 59.82
C VAL A 2 -31.47 -20.52 58.88
N ASN A 3 -31.85 -19.86 57.77
CA ASN A 3 -31.23 -19.85 56.43
C ASN A 3 -31.14 -21.22 55.74
N GLU A 4 -31.84 -21.38 54.60
CA GLU A 4 -31.23 -21.84 53.33
C GLU A 4 -32.22 -21.71 52.15
N THR A 5 -32.05 -20.63 51.39
CA THR A 5 -32.52 -20.49 50.01
C THR A 5 -31.30 -20.28 49.13
N ALA A 6 -31.31 -20.87 47.94
CA ALA A 6 -30.48 -20.59 46.75
C ALA A 6 -29.50 -21.70 46.36
N THR A 7 -30.01 -22.69 45.64
CA THR A 7 -29.25 -23.39 44.60
C THR A 7 -30.11 -23.35 43.35
N VAL A 8 -29.64 -22.59 42.34
CA VAL A 8 -29.89 -22.65 40.87
C VAL A 8 -29.80 -21.21 40.34
N ALA A 9 -28.60 -20.64 40.27
CA ALA A 9 -28.35 -19.38 39.55
C ALA A 9 -26.86 -19.12 39.19
N SER A 10 -26.04 -20.15 38.96
CA SER A 10 -24.59 -19.94 38.71
C SER A 10 -24.03 -20.54 37.41
N GLN A 11 -24.82 -21.20 36.55
CA GLN A 11 -24.28 -21.78 35.30
C GLN A 11 -24.54 -20.99 34.00
N GLY A 12 -25.22 -19.83 34.06
CA GLY A 12 -25.48 -19.01 32.87
C GLY A 12 -24.43 -17.93 32.56
N LYS A 13 -23.45 -17.68 33.43
CA LYS A 13 -22.58 -16.49 33.34
C LYS A 13 -21.16 -16.75 32.82
N ALA A 14 -20.78 -18.02 32.63
CA ALA A 14 -19.41 -18.39 32.23
C ALA A 14 -19.21 -18.52 30.70
N ILE A 15 -20.29 -18.55 29.91
CA ILE A 15 -20.20 -18.70 28.44
C ILE A 15 -20.15 -17.35 27.70
N HIS A 16 -20.54 -16.25 28.37
CA HIS A 16 -20.48 -14.91 27.78
C HIS A 16 -19.17 -14.15 28.03
N SER A 17 -18.31 -14.62 28.95
CA SER A 17 -17.01 -13.96 29.22
C SER A 17 -15.89 -14.41 28.27
N GLY A 18 -16.00 -15.58 27.63
CA GLY A 18 -14.98 -16.08 26.68
C GLY A 18 -15.06 -15.45 25.28
N ILE A 19 -16.22 -14.90 24.89
CA ILE A 19 -16.38 -14.21 23.60
C ILE A 19 -15.85 -12.77 23.69
N ALA A 20 -15.87 -12.15 24.87
CA ALA A 20 -15.38 -10.79 25.08
C ALA A 20 -13.83 -10.68 25.09
N GLU A 21 -13.12 -11.80 25.23
CA GLU A 21 -11.65 -11.82 25.29
C GLU A 21 -10.99 -12.15 23.93
N SER A 22 -11.74 -12.65 22.95
CA SER A 22 -11.25 -12.83 21.56
C SER A 22 -11.48 -11.62 20.65
N VAL A 23 -12.28 -10.63 21.08
CA VAL A 23 -12.54 -9.39 20.31
C VAL A 23 -11.56 -8.26 20.66
N ARG A 24 -10.70 -8.44 21.67
CA ARG A 24 -9.76 -7.40 22.14
C ARG A 24 -8.43 -7.32 21.38
N ALA A 25 -8.20 -8.13 20.34
CA ALA A 25 -6.92 -8.17 19.64
C ALA A 25 -6.82 -7.31 18.35
N SER A 26 -7.80 -6.47 18.01
CA SER A 26 -7.72 -5.65 16.77
C SER A 26 -7.95 -4.14 16.92
N VAL A 27 -7.91 -3.61 18.14
CA VAL A 27 -8.10 -2.17 18.38
C VAL A 27 -6.76 -1.53 18.72
N ASN A 28 -5.90 -1.34 17.71
CA ASN A 28 -4.77 -0.39 17.73
C ASN A 28 -4.14 -0.14 16.34
N ALA A 29 -4.75 -0.61 15.26
CA ALA A 29 -4.28 -0.28 13.92
C ALA A 29 -4.53 1.21 13.64
N LYS A 30 -3.46 2.00 13.66
CA LYS A 30 -3.52 3.42 13.27
C LYS A 30 -3.72 3.50 11.75
N VAL A 31 -4.98 3.61 11.33
CA VAL A 31 -5.35 3.87 9.93
C VAL A 31 -4.82 5.26 9.55
N ILE A 32 -4.00 5.32 8.50
CA ILE A 32 -3.59 6.60 7.91
C ILE A 32 -4.58 6.96 6.80
N GLY A 33 -5.08 8.20 6.85
CA GLY A 33 -6.08 8.71 5.90
C GLY A 33 -5.61 8.72 4.44
N ARG A 34 -6.60 8.73 3.55
CA ARG A 34 -6.45 8.75 2.09
C ARG A 34 -6.08 10.17 1.63
N GLY A 35 -4.98 10.29 0.89
CA GLY A 35 -4.52 11.57 0.30
C GLY A 35 -5.52 12.12 -0.73
N GLU A 36 -5.36 13.40 -1.06
CA GLU A 36 -6.23 14.18 -1.96
C GLU A 36 -6.60 13.39 -3.25
N CYS A 37 -7.86 12.93 -3.36
CA CYS A 37 -8.40 12.21 -4.52
C CYS A 37 -8.86 13.17 -5.64
N ASP A 38 -7.96 14.07 -6.06
CA ASP A 38 -8.25 15.05 -7.10
C ASP A 38 -8.17 14.43 -8.51
N ARG A 39 -8.46 15.23 -9.54
CA ARG A 39 -8.41 14.77 -10.94
C ARG A 39 -7.02 14.23 -11.35
N ARG A 40 -5.93 14.84 -10.87
CA ARG A 40 -4.56 14.43 -11.24
C ARG A 40 -4.24 13.10 -10.59
N HIS A 41 -4.54 12.95 -9.30
CA HIS A 41 -4.41 11.69 -8.58
C HIS A 41 -5.14 10.56 -9.34
N ASN A 42 -6.42 10.77 -9.69
CA ASN A 42 -7.21 9.75 -10.39
C ASN A 42 -6.62 9.36 -11.75
N LEU A 43 -6.08 10.33 -12.51
CA LEU A 43 -5.42 10.04 -13.78
C LEU A 43 -4.13 9.25 -13.61
N LEU A 44 -3.30 9.61 -12.62
CA LEU A 44 -2.04 8.91 -12.34
C LEU A 44 -2.30 7.46 -11.94
N VAL A 45 -3.26 7.22 -11.04
CA VAL A 45 -3.64 5.86 -10.63
C VAL A 45 -4.18 5.08 -11.83
N ALA A 46 -5.12 5.65 -12.59
CA ALA A 46 -5.72 4.98 -13.74
C ALA A 46 -4.69 4.64 -14.83
N ASN A 47 -3.85 5.60 -15.22
CA ASN A 47 -2.82 5.40 -16.23
C ASN A 47 -1.81 4.34 -15.80
N THR A 48 -1.36 4.39 -14.55
CA THR A 48 -0.41 3.42 -14.00
C THR A 48 -1.00 2.02 -14.00
N ALA A 49 -2.24 1.88 -13.52
CA ALA A 49 -2.95 0.61 -13.50
C ALA A 49 -3.17 0.04 -14.90
N VAL A 50 -3.57 0.85 -15.88
CA VAL A 50 -3.73 0.40 -17.28
C VAL A 50 -2.39 0.01 -17.89
N GLY A 51 -1.34 0.81 -17.68
CA GLY A 51 0.01 0.52 -18.17
C GLY A 51 0.53 -0.81 -17.63
N ILE A 52 0.35 -1.08 -16.33
CA ILE A 52 0.77 -2.35 -15.74
C ILE A 52 -0.14 -3.51 -16.17
N GLY A 53 -1.46 -3.33 -16.01
CA GLY A 53 -2.45 -4.39 -16.22
C GLY A 53 -2.51 -4.90 -17.67
N SER A 54 -2.31 -4.03 -18.65
CA SER A 54 -2.24 -4.42 -20.07
C SER A 54 -1.07 -5.35 -20.40
N ARG A 55 -0.08 -5.45 -19.52
CA ARG A 55 1.14 -6.26 -19.68
C ARG A 55 1.15 -7.51 -18.80
N ASN A 56 0.09 -7.76 -18.04
CA ASN A 56 0.01 -8.86 -17.07
C ASN A 56 -0.46 -10.20 -17.70
N GLY A 57 -0.45 -10.33 -19.03
CA GLY A 57 -1.11 -11.36 -19.84
C GLY A 57 -0.84 -12.82 -19.44
N GLY A 58 -1.58 -13.30 -18.43
CA GLY A 58 -1.59 -14.70 -17.98
C GLY A 58 -0.75 -15.02 -16.73
N LYS A 59 -0.17 -14.02 -16.06
CA LYS A 59 0.49 -14.26 -14.76
C LYS A 59 -0.58 -14.51 -13.68
N LYS A 60 -0.27 -15.38 -12.71
CA LYS A 60 -1.19 -15.68 -11.59
C LYS A 60 -1.43 -14.50 -10.65
N GLY A 61 -0.51 -13.52 -10.65
CA GLY A 61 -0.56 -12.40 -9.73
C GLY A 61 -1.79 -11.50 -9.90
N GLU A 62 -2.26 -10.98 -8.77
CA GLU A 62 -3.40 -10.08 -8.68
C GLU A 62 -2.95 -8.62 -8.53
N MET A 63 -3.77 -7.70 -9.03
CA MET A 63 -3.58 -6.26 -8.85
C MET A 63 -4.87 -5.64 -8.32
N TYR A 64 -4.76 -4.92 -7.21
CA TYR A 64 -5.85 -4.17 -6.60
C TYR A 64 -5.62 -2.68 -6.80
N ILE A 65 -6.68 -1.96 -7.14
CA ILE A 65 -6.64 -0.52 -7.42
C ILE A 65 -7.63 0.17 -6.48
N GLY A 66 -7.11 0.98 -5.57
CA GLY A 66 -7.87 1.67 -4.54
C GLY A 66 -8.45 0.74 -3.46
N ASN A 67 -8.57 1.27 -2.24
CA ASN A 67 -9.31 0.70 -1.10
C ASN A 67 -8.88 -0.69 -0.58
N MET A 68 -7.90 -1.39 -1.20
CA MET A 68 -7.35 -2.61 -0.62
C MET A 68 -6.57 -2.28 0.66
N ARG A 69 -6.99 -2.83 1.80
CA ARG A 69 -6.26 -2.63 3.05
C ARG A 69 -5.07 -3.56 3.06
N VAL A 70 -3.91 -2.99 3.37
CA VAL A 70 -2.65 -3.72 3.47
C VAL A 70 -2.18 -3.64 4.90
N ARG A 71 -1.98 -4.80 5.52
CA ARG A 71 -1.35 -4.90 6.85
C ARG A 71 0.15 -5.09 6.67
N LEU A 72 0.92 -4.15 7.18
CA LEU A 72 2.38 -4.11 7.09
C LEU A 72 3.02 -4.83 8.29
N GLY A 73 4.34 -5.09 8.19
CA GLY A 73 5.08 -5.89 9.18
C GLY A 73 5.12 -5.29 10.59
N ASP A 74 4.93 -3.98 10.73
CA ASP A 74 4.87 -3.25 12.00
C ASP A 74 3.44 -3.17 12.58
N GLY A 75 2.46 -3.80 11.94
CA GLY A 75 1.04 -3.74 12.31
C GLY A 75 0.31 -2.49 11.79
N LEU A 76 0.99 -1.60 11.06
CA LEU A 76 0.34 -0.49 10.37
C LEU A 76 -0.61 -1.03 9.30
N ILE A 77 -1.78 -0.41 9.19
CA ILE A 77 -2.72 -0.68 8.11
C ILE A 77 -2.88 0.57 7.26
N CYS A 78 -2.66 0.43 5.96
CA CYS A 78 -2.83 1.49 4.98
C CYS A 78 -3.65 0.99 3.77
N THR A 79 -4.04 1.93 2.91
CA THR A 79 -4.72 1.65 1.65
C THR A 79 -3.95 2.34 0.52
N PRO A 80 -2.87 1.71 0.00
CA PRO A 80 -2.13 2.25 -1.13
C PRO A 80 -3.02 2.34 -2.38
N ASP A 81 -2.65 3.21 -3.30
CA ASP A 81 -3.44 3.41 -4.53
C ASP A 81 -3.44 2.18 -5.45
N ILE A 82 -2.29 1.49 -5.57
CA ILE A 82 -2.18 0.24 -6.32
C ILE A 82 -1.34 -0.75 -5.52
N VAL A 83 -1.83 -1.99 -5.45
CA VAL A 83 -1.15 -3.10 -4.79
C VAL A 83 -1.07 -4.26 -5.77
N ILE A 84 0.11 -4.87 -5.91
CA ILE A 84 0.31 -6.06 -6.75
C ILE A 84 0.81 -7.20 -5.86
N VAL A 85 0.22 -8.38 -6.04
CA VAL A 85 0.70 -9.65 -5.50
C VAL A 85 1.21 -10.47 -6.68
N ALA A 86 2.48 -10.88 -6.67
CA ALA A 86 3.04 -11.64 -7.80
C ALA A 86 2.54 -13.10 -7.88
N ASN A 87 2.09 -13.63 -6.74
CA ASN A 87 1.56 -15.00 -6.57
C ASN A 87 0.15 -14.93 -5.95
N ASP A 88 -0.29 -16.03 -5.34
CA ASP A 88 -1.60 -16.12 -4.69
C ASP A 88 -1.68 -15.13 -3.50
N PRO A 89 -2.77 -14.34 -3.39
CA PRO A 89 -2.96 -13.41 -2.28
C PRO A 89 -3.20 -14.16 -0.97
N ASN A 90 -2.75 -13.56 0.13
CA ASN A 90 -3.00 -14.04 1.49
C ASN A 90 -3.62 -12.91 2.30
N PHE A 91 -4.65 -13.23 3.07
CA PHE A 91 -5.43 -12.28 3.84
C PHE A 91 -5.41 -12.62 5.33
N SER A 92 -5.55 -11.61 6.19
CA SER A 92 -5.55 -11.82 7.64
C SER A 92 -6.81 -12.54 8.15
N THR A 93 -7.89 -12.53 7.35
CA THR A 93 -9.17 -13.18 7.67
C THR A 93 -9.79 -13.81 6.41
N ALA A 94 -10.77 -14.69 6.62
CA ALA A 94 -11.55 -15.30 5.55
C ALA A 94 -12.49 -14.31 4.80
N ALA A 95 -12.64 -13.08 5.30
CA ALA A 95 -13.41 -12.03 4.64
C ALA A 95 -12.59 -11.28 3.56
N GLU A 96 -11.28 -11.57 3.46
CA GLU A 96 -10.39 -11.03 2.43
C GLU A 96 -10.28 -9.49 2.41
N GLU A 97 -10.47 -8.86 3.58
CA GLU A 97 -10.47 -7.39 3.70
C GLU A 97 -9.08 -6.78 3.89
N GLU A 98 -8.09 -7.56 4.36
CA GLU A 98 -6.74 -7.10 4.67
C GLU A 98 -5.69 -8.04 4.08
N LEU A 99 -5.01 -7.57 3.04
CA LEU A 99 -3.91 -8.28 2.40
C LEU A 99 -2.65 -8.24 3.29
N VAL A 100 -1.99 -9.38 3.44
CA VAL A 100 -0.78 -9.52 4.29
C VAL A 100 0.50 -9.85 3.51
N ASN A 101 0.42 -10.09 2.20
CA ASN A 101 1.57 -10.42 1.36
C ASN A 101 1.71 -9.56 0.08
N PRO A 102 1.57 -8.22 0.15
CA PRO A 102 1.81 -7.36 -1.02
C PRO A 102 3.24 -7.56 -1.55
N THR A 103 3.40 -7.59 -2.87
CA THR A 103 4.72 -7.70 -3.53
C THR A 103 5.21 -6.34 -4.04
N VAL A 104 4.33 -5.57 -4.67
CA VAL A 104 4.62 -4.19 -5.12
C VAL A 104 3.56 -3.24 -4.58
N ILE A 105 4.01 -2.09 -4.09
CA ILE A 105 3.16 -0.98 -3.67
C ILE A 105 3.40 0.21 -4.60
N ILE A 106 2.33 0.83 -5.09
CA ILE A 106 2.41 2.10 -5.80
C ILE A 106 1.44 3.07 -5.13
N ASP A 107 1.93 4.23 -4.73
CA ASP A 107 1.16 5.19 -3.94
C ASP A 107 1.44 6.61 -4.45
N VAL A 108 0.38 7.39 -4.67
CA VAL A 108 0.43 8.73 -5.28
C VAL A 108 0.40 9.80 -4.20
N PHE A 109 1.41 10.67 -4.18
CA PHE A 109 1.57 11.73 -3.16
C PHE A 109 1.56 13.13 -3.79
N SER A 110 0.94 14.12 -3.12
CA SER A 110 1.20 15.55 -3.37
C SER A 110 2.34 16.07 -2.49
N SER A 111 2.97 17.17 -2.88
CA SER A 111 3.81 17.97 -1.96
C SER A 111 3.10 18.41 -0.68
N ARG A 112 1.77 18.45 -0.68
CA ARG A 112 0.95 18.75 0.50
C ARG A 112 0.78 17.56 1.45
N SER A 113 1.13 16.35 1.03
CA SER A 113 1.13 15.21 1.95
C SER A 113 2.10 15.49 3.09
N ASP A 114 1.68 15.20 4.33
CA ASP A 114 2.55 15.34 5.50
C ASP A 114 3.83 14.51 5.28
N SER A 115 4.98 15.18 5.26
CA SER A 115 6.28 14.53 5.01
C SER A 115 6.59 13.46 6.06
N LEU A 116 6.09 13.63 7.28
CA LEU A 116 6.20 12.63 8.33
C LEU A 116 5.35 11.40 8.01
N GLU A 117 4.13 11.60 7.49
CA GLU A 117 3.25 10.51 7.08
C GLU A 117 3.86 9.71 5.91
N LYS A 118 4.36 10.41 4.87
CA LYS A 118 5.06 9.79 3.74
C LYS A 118 6.25 8.97 4.22
N THR A 119 7.08 9.55 5.08
CA THR A 119 8.28 8.88 5.63
C THR A 119 7.90 7.63 6.40
N ARG A 120 6.89 7.72 7.28
CA ARG A 120 6.40 6.58 8.07
C ARG A 120 5.84 5.46 7.19
N LYS A 121 5.04 5.79 6.17
CA LYS A 121 4.53 4.81 5.20
C LYS A 121 5.68 4.12 4.48
N LEU A 122 6.65 4.88 3.97
CA LEU A 122 7.82 4.33 3.28
C LEU A 122 8.63 3.41 4.18
N GLU A 123 8.97 3.82 5.41
CA GLU A 123 9.68 2.95 6.36
C GLU A 123 8.95 1.64 6.63
N SER A 124 7.62 1.70 6.78
CA SER A 124 6.78 0.51 6.99
C SER A 124 6.77 -0.41 5.75
N PHE A 125 6.77 0.17 4.54
CA PHE A 125 6.90 -0.59 3.30
C PHE A 125 8.25 -1.30 3.23
N LEU A 126 9.34 -0.58 3.51
CA LEU A 126 10.70 -1.13 3.44
C LEU A 126 10.95 -2.21 4.51
N ALA A 127 10.25 -2.14 5.65
CA ALA A 127 10.31 -3.15 6.71
C ALA A 127 9.48 -4.41 6.42
N THR A 128 8.52 -4.37 5.49
CA THR A 128 7.62 -5.50 5.21
C THR A 128 8.27 -6.48 4.23
N ASP A 129 8.51 -7.72 4.64
CA ASP A 129 9.32 -8.69 3.89
C ASP A 129 8.75 -9.14 2.54
N SER A 130 7.43 -9.16 2.41
CA SER A 130 6.77 -9.50 1.15
C SER A 130 6.99 -8.43 0.08
N ILE A 131 7.15 -7.16 0.48
CA ILE A 131 7.32 -6.03 -0.43
C ILE A 131 8.73 -6.07 -1.02
N LYS A 132 8.79 -6.20 -2.35
CA LYS A 132 10.03 -6.18 -3.14
C LYS A 132 10.25 -4.84 -3.82
N GLU A 133 9.18 -4.14 -4.16
CA GLU A 133 9.28 -2.83 -4.81
C GLU A 133 8.21 -1.88 -4.26
N CYS A 134 8.57 -0.62 -4.05
CA CYS A 134 7.58 0.44 -3.86
C CYS A 134 7.88 1.65 -4.74
N LEU A 135 6.83 2.20 -5.35
CA LEU A 135 6.90 3.35 -6.22
C LEU A 135 6.06 4.48 -5.59
N LEU A 136 6.68 5.62 -5.31
CA LEU A 136 5.97 6.82 -4.85
C LEU A 136 5.88 7.78 -6.04
N VAL A 137 4.67 7.95 -6.56
CA VAL A 137 4.39 8.78 -7.74
C VAL A 137 3.99 10.17 -7.26
N LYS A 138 4.68 11.22 -7.71
CA LYS A 138 4.28 12.59 -7.35
C LYS A 138 3.19 13.12 -8.27
N GLN A 139 2.15 13.72 -7.70
CA GLN A 139 1.04 14.28 -8.48
C GLN A 139 1.24 15.71 -8.99
N ASP A 140 2.23 16.40 -8.48
CA ASP A 140 2.50 17.82 -8.73
C ASP A 140 3.75 18.07 -9.58
N GLU A 141 4.56 17.05 -9.82
CA GLU A 141 5.70 17.07 -10.75
C GLU A 141 5.87 15.71 -11.43
N MET A 142 6.54 15.67 -12.59
CA MET A 142 6.90 14.41 -13.27
C MET A 142 8.02 13.74 -12.50
N ARG A 143 7.68 12.93 -11.50
CA ARG A 143 8.65 12.27 -10.64
C ARG A 143 8.09 11.00 -10.05
N VAL A 144 8.81 9.90 -10.24
CA VAL A 144 8.59 8.64 -9.54
C VAL A 144 9.83 8.27 -8.74
N GLU A 145 9.63 8.03 -7.45
CA GLU A 145 10.63 7.52 -6.52
C GLU A 145 10.45 6.01 -6.41
N HIS A 146 11.43 5.24 -6.86
CA HIS A 146 11.36 3.78 -6.93
C HIS A 146 12.37 3.15 -5.98
N TYR A 147 11.87 2.36 -5.05
CA TYR A 147 12.68 1.58 -4.12
C TYR A 147 12.54 0.11 -4.50
N ALA A 148 13.65 -0.55 -4.82
CA ALA A 148 13.69 -1.95 -5.18
C ALA A 148 14.60 -2.74 -4.23
N ARG A 149 14.07 -3.77 -3.59
CA ARG A 149 14.80 -4.62 -2.64
C ARG A 149 15.79 -5.49 -3.42
N GLN A 150 17.08 -5.38 -3.10
CA GLN A 150 18.14 -6.23 -3.65
C GLN A 150 18.37 -7.48 -2.81
N ASN A 151 18.34 -7.32 -1.49
CA ASN A 151 18.43 -8.38 -0.50
C ASN A 151 17.75 -7.92 0.80
N GLN A 152 17.78 -8.73 1.86
CA GLN A 152 17.07 -8.45 3.11
C GLN A 152 17.40 -7.08 3.74
N LYS A 153 18.60 -6.53 3.52
CA LYS A 153 19.04 -5.28 4.16
C LYS A 153 19.42 -4.18 3.17
N GLN A 154 19.17 -4.39 1.88
CA GLN A 154 19.61 -3.46 0.84
C GLN A 154 18.47 -3.14 -0.12
N TRP A 155 18.27 -1.85 -0.32
CA TRP A 155 17.36 -1.28 -1.30
C TRP A 155 18.15 -0.41 -2.27
N ILE A 156 17.78 -0.46 -3.55
CA ILE A 156 18.21 0.53 -4.54
C ILE A 156 17.11 1.59 -4.62
N TYR A 157 17.52 2.84 -4.52
CA TYR A 157 16.67 4.00 -4.74
C TYR A 157 16.94 4.58 -6.14
N ARG A 158 15.89 4.77 -6.93
CA ARG A 158 15.93 5.39 -8.26
C ARG A 158 14.93 6.53 -8.33
N ILE A 159 15.27 7.54 -9.12
CA ILE A 159 14.41 8.65 -9.46
C ILE A 159 14.22 8.62 -10.97
N TYR A 160 12.97 8.66 -11.40
CA TYR A 160 12.61 8.88 -12.80
C TYR A 160 11.89 10.22 -12.88
N ASN A 161 12.36 11.11 -13.74
CA ASN A 161 11.86 12.47 -13.86
C ASN A 161 11.91 13.03 -15.28
N GLU A 162 12.28 12.20 -16.26
CA GLU A 162 12.24 12.54 -17.68
C GLU A 162 11.10 11.79 -18.37
N LYS A 163 10.52 12.41 -19.40
CA LYS A 163 9.35 11.85 -20.11
C LYS A 163 9.63 10.48 -20.74
N ASP A 164 10.84 10.28 -21.22
CA ASP A 164 11.28 9.08 -21.93
C ASP A 164 11.85 8.01 -20.99
N ASP A 165 11.91 8.27 -19.68
CA ASP A 165 12.30 7.28 -18.69
C ASP A 165 11.34 6.08 -18.69
N VAL A 166 11.92 4.88 -18.55
CA VAL A 166 11.18 3.62 -18.45
C VAL A 166 11.47 2.98 -17.10
N ILE A 167 10.40 2.76 -16.34
CA ILE A 167 10.45 2.09 -15.04
C ILE A 167 10.32 0.59 -15.27
N SER A 168 11.30 -0.18 -14.78
CA SER A 168 11.18 -1.64 -14.67
C SER A 168 10.62 -2.00 -13.30
N ILE A 169 9.51 -2.74 -13.28
CA ILE A 169 8.92 -3.32 -12.07
C ILE A 169 9.15 -4.82 -12.16
N ASP A 170 10.32 -5.25 -11.72
CA ASP A 170 10.83 -6.60 -11.95
C ASP A 170 9.98 -7.68 -11.25
N ALA A 171 9.47 -7.38 -10.05
CA ALA A 171 8.60 -8.27 -9.27
C ALA A 171 7.22 -8.46 -9.90
N ALA A 172 6.76 -7.49 -10.71
CA ALA A 172 5.58 -7.63 -11.57
C ALA A 172 5.96 -8.10 -12.98
N GLY A 173 7.26 -8.18 -13.29
CA GLY A 173 7.82 -8.45 -14.62
C GLY A 173 7.21 -7.56 -15.71
N CYS A 174 7.08 -6.27 -15.44
CA CYS A 174 6.52 -5.29 -16.37
C CYS A 174 7.41 -4.05 -16.49
N LYS A 175 7.21 -3.31 -17.58
CA LYS A 175 7.85 -2.00 -17.80
C LYS A 175 6.78 -0.98 -18.15
N ILE A 176 6.90 0.22 -17.60
CA ILE A 176 5.98 1.33 -17.84
C ILE A 176 6.79 2.62 -17.99
N SER A 177 6.46 3.43 -19.00
CA SER A 177 7.14 4.71 -19.21
C SER A 177 6.55 5.83 -18.35
N MET A 178 7.36 6.84 -18.05
CA MET A 178 6.88 8.08 -17.42
C MET A 178 5.81 8.77 -18.27
N GLN A 179 5.95 8.72 -19.61
CA GLN A 179 4.94 9.23 -20.53
C GLN A 179 3.58 8.55 -20.36
N GLU A 180 3.54 7.24 -20.13
CA GLU A 180 2.30 6.51 -19.87
C GLU A 180 1.69 6.92 -18.53
N ILE A 181 2.47 6.95 -17.45
CA ILE A 181 2.00 7.30 -16.10
C ILE A 181 1.38 8.71 -16.09
N TYR A 182 2.07 9.69 -16.69
CA TYR A 182 1.66 11.09 -16.69
C TYR A 182 0.78 11.48 -17.90
N ALA A 183 0.25 10.51 -18.64
CA ALA A 183 -0.60 10.81 -19.79
C ALA A 183 -1.82 11.67 -19.40
N LYS A 184 -2.01 12.81 -20.08
CA LYS A 184 -3.11 13.77 -19.82
C LYS A 184 -3.11 14.39 -18.41
N VAL A 185 -2.02 14.25 -17.66
CA VAL A 185 -1.82 14.94 -16.39
C VAL A 185 -1.23 16.32 -16.68
N ASP A 186 -1.94 17.36 -16.26
CA ASP A 186 -1.46 18.73 -16.40
C ASP A 186 -0.60 19.07 -15.19
N LEU A 187 0.68 19.30 -15.41
CA LEU A 187 1.66 19.60 -14.37
C LEU A 187 1.92 21.09 -14.34
N ALA A 188 1.82 21.69 -13.14
CA ALA A 188 2.34 23.02 -12.94
C ALA A 188 3.84 23.02 -13.28
N ARG A 189 4.32 24.06 -13.97
CA ARG A 189 5.72 24.16 -14.40
C ARG A 189 6.65 23.95 -13.20
N ALA A 190 7.54 22.95 -13.25
CA ALA A 190 8.45 22.65 -12.15
C ALA A 190 9.28 23.89 -11.77
N GLN A 191 9.29 24.24 -10.48
CA GLN A 191 10.08 25.37 -9.97
C GLN A 191 11.57 25.01 -9.84
N PHE A 192 11.92 23.71 -9.78
CA PHE A 192 13.29 23.24 -9.70
C PHE A 192 13.48 21.97 -10.53
N ALA A 193 14.41 22.02 -11.49
CA ALA A 193 14.87 20.84 -12.22
C ALA A 193 16.25 20.45 -11.68
N SER A 194 16.32 19.42 -10.83
CA SER A 194 17.60 18.77 -10.56
C SER A 194 17.91 17.87 -11.75
N ARG A 195 18.89 18.29 -12.56
CA ARG A 195 19.44 17.48 -13.65
C ARG A 195 20.65 16.74 -13.12
N SER A 196 20.55 15.43 -13.00
CA SER A 196 21.74 14.58 -12.88
C SER A 196 22.39 14.55 -14.26
N LEU A 197 23.46 15.31 -14.42
CA LEU A 197 24.35 15.18 -15.58
C LEU A 197 25.23 13.95 -15.33
N ASN A 198 25.14 12.96 -16.20
CA ASN A 198 26.10 11.86 -16.27
C ASN A 198 27.42 12.35 -16.86
#